data_AF-N1UE45-F1
#
_entry.id   AF-N1UE45-F1
#
_cell.length_a   1.000
_cell.length_b   1.000
_cell.length_c   1.000
_cell.angle_alpha   90.00
_cell.angle_beta   90.00
_cell.angle_gamma   90.00
#
_symmetry.space_group_name_H-M   'P 1'
#
loop_
_entity.id
_entity.type
_entity.pdbx_description
1 polymer ?
#
loop_
_entity_poly.entity_id
_entity_poly.type
_entity_poly.pdbx_seq_one_letter_code
_entity_poly.pdbx_strand_id
1 'polypeptide(L)'
;MNTVGIFNYTNFIELGITYFHSFSVVIGIILGFAKLFSKDHFKKSYGTVLCSFAFFLILNNGILFGQGNLRTENKITFGSYYGLVLYSISAVFVCFSYVLETLDHPWNYCKRLLGMIPVAILFSYLIPELYFVSFIDILGFGISVFTTAWSFRNILISKKPIVYFNLPLISFLISICFGLDLFGTILDRKVFFFIAELLAGSVLCYIFILERACPLLFDRSTTTNTVSEPKEPPISEEIQEEIKFQGRNLLEGIDLKTVEIKLNQFLEAKRF
;
A
#
# COMPACT_ATOMS: atom_id res chain seq x y z
N MET A 1 32.21 10.78 -38.01
CA MET A 1 31.71 10.18 -36.74
C MET A 1 30.18 10.26 -36.75
N ASN A 2 29.51 9.13 -36.51
CA ASN A 2 28.07 8.87 -36.71
C ASN A 2 27.16 9.66 -35.75
N THR A 3 27.02 10.96 -35.94
CA THR A 3 26.05 11.80 -35.21
C THR A 3 24.60 11.40 -35.50
N VAL A 4 24.29 10.93 -36.71
CA VAL A 4 22.93 10.52 -37.11
C VAL A 4 22.43 9.25 -36.39
N GLY A 5 23.32 8.27 -36.17
CA GLY A 5 22.97 7.04 -35.45
C GLY A 5 22.77 7.24 -33.94
N ILE A 6 23.57 8.12 -33.33
CA ILE A 6 23.50 8.46 -31.90
C ILE A 6 22.23 9.27 -31.60
N PHE A 7 21.85 10.19 -32.50
CA PHE A 7 20.64 11.00 -32.36
C PHE A 7 19.36 10.14 -32.43
N ASN A 8 19.35 9.12 -33.28
CA ASN A 8 18.22 8.21 -33.41
C ASN A 8 18.05 7.28 -32.17
N TYR A 9 19.17 6.85 -31.59
CA TYR A 9 19.15 6.04 -30.36
C TYR A 9 18.70 6.84 -29.13
N THR A 10 19.14 8.09 -29.01
CA THR A 10 18.75 8.98 -27.90
C THR A 10 17.24 9.27 -27.95
N ASN A 11 16.72 9.62 -29.13
CA ASN A 11 15.29 9.85 -29.32
C ASN A 11 14.45 8.59 -29.06
N PHE A 12 14.96 7.41 -29.43
CA PHE A 12 14.26 6.15 -29.17
C PHE A 12 14.19 5.83 -27.67
N ILE A 13 15.27 6.07 -26.92
CA ILE A 13 15.29 5.88 -25.47
C ILE A 13 14.34 6.87 -24.78
N GLU A 14 14.41 8.15 -25.13
CA GLU A 14 13.53 9.18 -24.57
C GLU A 14 12.06 8.85 -24.82
N LEU A 15 11.73 8.43 -26.04
CA LEU A 15 10.38 8.00 -26.39
C LEU A 15 9.95 6.75 -25.60
N GLY A 16 10.83 5.76 -25.48
CA GLY A 16 10.57 4.54 -24.71
C GLY A 16 10.29 4.84 -23.23
N ILE A 17 11.06 5.75 -22.64
CA ILE A 17 10.88 6.19 -21.24
C ILE A 17 9.59 6.98 -21.09
N THR A 18 9.23 7.81 -22.07
CA THR A 18 7.95 8.53 -22.11
C THR A 18 6.75 7.58 -22.07
N TYR A 19 6.77 6.56 -22.93
CA TYR A 19 5.71 5.56 -22.98
C TYR A 19 5.68 4.73 -21.71
N PHE A 20 6.84 4.33 -21.18
CA PHE A 20 6.91 3.58 -19.93
C PHE A 20 6.32 4.37 -18.76
N HIS A 21 6.72 5.62 -18.58
CA HIS A 21 6.18 6.49 -17.54
C HIS A 21 4.67 6.66 -17.67
N SER A 22 4.19 6.99 -18.87
CA SER A 22 2.76 7.14 -19.15
C SER A 22 1.98 5.85 -18.86
N PHE A 23 2.54 4.71 -19.23
CA PHE A 23 1.96 3.40 -18.95
C PHE A 23 1.86 3.11 -17.45
N SER A 24 2.93 3.36 -16.69
CA SER A 24 2.94 3.23 -15.22
C SER A 24 1.86 4.09 -14.57
N VAL A 25 1.74 5.34 -14.99
CA VAL A 25 0.73 6.29 -14.50
C VAL A 25 -0.68 5.79 -14.79
N VAL A 26 -0.96 5.39 -16.04
CA VAL A 26 -2.29 4.91 -16.46
C VAL A 26 -2.70 3.67 -15.67
N ILE A 27 -1.77 2.72 -15.48
CA ILE A 27 -2.02 1.54 -14.64
C ILE A 27 -2.32 1.93 -13.20
N GLY A 28 -1.51 2.83 -12.61
CA GLY A 28 -1.71 3.31 -11.25
C GLY A 28 -3.08 3.95 -11.05
N ILE A 29 -3.55 4.75 -12.01
CA ILE A 29 -4.88 5.36 -12.00
C ILE A 29 -5.98 4.29 -12.10
N ILE A 30 -5.93 3.45 -13.14
CA ILE A 30 -7.00 2.47 -13.39
C ILE A 30 -7.14 1.52 -12.20
N LEU A 31 -6.01 0.98 -11.72
CA LEU A 31 -6.00 0.07 -10.59
C LEU A 31 -6.40 0.79 -9.29
N GLY A 32 -5.86 1.99 -9.06
CA GLY A 32 -6.18 2.80 -7.89
C GLY A 32 -7.68 3.09 -7.77
N PHE A 33 -8.31 3.56 -8.85
CA PHE A 33 -9.74 3.82 -8.89
C PHE A 33 -10.59 2.55 -8.73
N ALA A 34 -10.22 1.46 -9.40
CA ALA A 34 -10.91 0.18 -9.25
C ALA A 34 -10.94 -0.30 -7.80
N LYS A 35 -9.85 -0.07 -7.05
CA LYS A 35 -9.73 -0.45 -5.64
C LYS A 35 -10.39 0.55 -4.69
N LEU A 36 -10.29 1.85 -4.99
CA LEU A 36 -10.89 2.93 -4.20
C LEU A 36 -12.41 2.79 -4.06
N PHE A 37 -13.08 2.29 -5.11
CA PHE A 37 -14.52 2.04 -5.11
C PHE A 37 -14.92 0.62 -4.66
N SER A 38 -13.97 -0.20 -4.22
CA SER A 38 -14.27 -1.52 -3.65
C SER A 38 -15.05 -1.40 -2.33
N LYS A 39 -15.79 -2.45 -1.95
CA LYS A 39 -16.44 -2.51 -0.62
C LYS A 39 -15.45 -2.77 0.52
N ASP A 40 -14.32 -3.42 0.21
CA ASP A 40 -13.28 -3.79 1.17
C ASP A 40 -12.46 -2.57 1.63
N HIS A 41 -12.38 -2.34 2.94
CA HIS A 41 -11.68 -1.20 3.53
C HIS A 41 -10.17 -1.18 3.26
N PHE A 42 -9.52 -2.33 3.19
CA PHE A 42 -8.11 -2.41 2.81
C PHE A 42 -7.94 -2.10 1.33
N LYS A 43 -8.77 -2.67 0.45
CA LYS A 43 -8.73 -2.33 -0.99
C LYS A 43 -8.94 -0.82 -1.21
N LYS A 44 -9.85 -0.17 -0.48
CA LYS A 44 -9.98 1.30 -0.52
C LYS A 44 -8.69 2.02 -0.15
N SER A 45 -8.07 1.61 0.95
CA SER A 45 -6.83 2.21 1.47
C SER A 45 -5.68 2.06 0.47
N TYR A 46 -5.49 0.84 -0.03
CA TYR A 46 -4.52 0.54 -1.07
C TYR A 46 -4.79 1.31 -2.37
N GLY A 47 -6.06 1.43 -2.77
CA GLY A 47 -6.46 2.26 -3.91
C GLY A 47 -6.06 3.72 -3.76
N THR A 48 -6.17 4.30 -2.56
CA THR A 48 -5.70 5.68 -2.34
C THR A 48 -4.19 5.82 -2.48
N VAL A 49 -3.39 4.82 -2.07
CA VAL A 49 -1.93 4.82 -2.24
C VAL A 49 -1.57 4.82 -3.71
N LEU A 50 -2.23 3.96 -4.50
CA LEU A 50 -1.98 3.88 -5.94
C LEU A 50 -2.37 5.17 -6.67
N CYS A 51 -3.54 5.73 -6.35
CA CYS A 51 -3.97 7.01 -6.92
C CYS A 51 -2.99 8.12 -6.54
N SER A 52 -2.59 8.23 -5.27
CA SER A 52 -1.70 9.30 -4.81
C SER A 52 -0.31 9.21 -5.45
N PHE A 53 0.22 7.99 -5.61
CA PHE A 53 1.48 7.75 -6.30
C PHE A 53 1.40 8.09 -7.81
N ALA A 54 0.29 7.75 -8.48
CA ALA A 54 0.09 8.09 -9.89
C ALA A 54 -0.08 9.61 -10.10
N PHE A 55 -0.83 10.29 -9.22
CA PHE A 55 -0.96 11.75 -9.26
C PHE A 55 0.37 12.46 -8.99
N PHE A 56 1.21 11.92 -8.09
CA PHE A 56 2.58 12.42 -7.90
C PHE A 56 3.38 12.38 -9.20
N LEU A 57 3.38 11.25 -9.91
CA LEU A 57 4.09 11.12 -11.20
C LEU A 57 3.54 12.07 -12.27
N ILE A 58 2.23 12.30 -12.33
CA ILE A 58 1.62 13.29 -13.24
C ILE A 58 2.09 14.71 -12.92
N LEU A 59 2.12 15.08 -11.64
CA LEU A 59 2.52 16.42 -11.23
C LEU A 59 4.02 16.64 -11.34
N ASN A 60 4.83 15.56 -11.27
CA ASN A 60 6.28 15.61 -11.43
C ASN A 60 6.74 15.59 -12.89
N ASN A 61 5.82 15.31 -13.83
CA ASN A 61 6.06 15.16 -15.27
C ASN A 61 6.79 16.37 -15.92
N GLY A 62 6.77 17.55 -15.28
CA GLY A 62 7.52 18.72 -15.74
C GLY A 62 9.04 18.55 -15.64
N ILE A 63 9.54 17.64 -14.80
CA ILE A 63 10.98 17.32 -14.72
C ILE A 63 11.42 16.46 -15.92
N LEU A 64 10.61 15.46 -16.31
CA LEU A 64 10.96 14.54 -17.40
C LEU A 64 10.82 15.18 -18.79
N PHE A 65 9.85 16.07 -18.99
CA PHE A 65 9.47 16.54 -20.33
C PHE A 65 9.70 18.03 -20.60
N GLY A 66 10.27 18.78 -19.64
CA GLY A 66 10.48 20.22 -19.79
C GLY A 66 9.18 21.02 -20.00
N GLN A 67 8.03 20.38 -19.82
CA GLN A 67 6.71 20.96 -19.84
C GLN A 67 6.59 21.79 -18.54
N GLY A 68 6.08 23.02 -18.64
CA GLY A 68 6.03 23.99 -17.53
C GLY A 68 5.70 23.34 -16.18
N ASN A 69 6.40 23.80 -15.13
CA ASN A 69 6.35 23.17 -13.82
C ASN A 69 5.02 23.53 -13.12
N LEU A 70 3.93 22.84 -13.46
CA LEU A 70 2.58 23.00 -12.88
C LEU A 70 2.62 22.96 -11.33
N ARG A 71 3.61 22.23 -10.79
CA ARG A 71 3.97 22.14 -9.37
C ARG A 71 4.37 23.49 -8.75
N THR A 72 5.00 24.40 -9.49
CA THR A 72 5.51 25.68 -8.96
C THR A 72 4.71 26.90 -9.41
N GLU A 73 3.65 26.73 -10.21
CA GLU A 73 2.81 27.86 -10.65
C GLU A 73 2.05 28.52 -9.50
N ASN A 74 1.66 27.74 -8.48
CA ASN A 74 0.95 28.24 -7.31
C ASN A 74 1.45 27.54 -6.03
N LYS A 75 1.62 28.29 -4.94
CA LYS A 75 1.96 27.72 -3.62
C LYS A 75 0.97 26.66 -3.12
N ILE A 76 -0.30 26.77 -3.52
CA ILE A 76 -1.33 25.76 -3.20
C ILE A 76 -1.05 24.45 -3.94
N THR A 77 -0.75 24.49 -5.24
CA THR A 77 -0.46 23.27 -6.02
C THR A 77 0.86 22.64 -5.56
N PHE A 78 1.86 23.47 -5.28
CA PHE A 78 3.13 23.06 -4.68
C PHE A 78 2.94 22.34 -3.34
N GLY A 79 2.22 22.96 -2.40
CA GLY A 79 1.96 22.36 -1.09
C GLY A 79 1.07 21.12 -1.15
N SER A 80 0.08 21.11 -2.04
CA SER A 80 -0.78 19.94 -2.28
C SER A 80 0.02 18.74 -2.80
N TYR A 81 0.97 18.99 -3.71
CA TYR A 81 1.86 17.96 -4.25
C TYR A 81 2.69 17.29 -3.16
N TYR A 82 3.43 18.06 -2.36
CA TYR A 82 4.25 17.49 -1.28
C TYR A 82 3.40 16.93 -0.13
N GLY A 83 2.21 17.48 0.11
CA GLY A 83 1.22 16.88 1.01
C GLY A 83 0.77 15.50 0.54
N LEU A 84 0.58 15.32 -0.76
CA LEU A 84 0.24 14.03 -1.37
C LEU A 84 1.40 13.04 -1.31
N VAL A 85 2.65 13.51 -1.42
CA VAL A 85 3.86 12.69 -1.23
C VAL A 85 3.89 12.13 0.21
N LEU A 86 3.78 13.01 1.21
CA LEU A 86 3.73 12.60 2.62
C LEU A 86 2.54 11.71 2.97
N TYR A 87 1.38 11.96 2.34
CA TYR A 87 0.23 11.08 2.44
C TYR A 87 0.57 9.68 1.93
N SER A 88 1.15 9.59 0.73
CA SER A 88 1.42 8.32 0.04
C SER A 88 2.34 7.43 0.86
N ILE A 89 3.49 7.96 1.31
CA ILE A 89 4.45 7.19 2.10
C ILE A 89 3.90 6.74 3.46
N SER A 90 3.12 7.60 4.13
CA SER A 90 2.48 7.25 5.39
C SER A 90 1.39 6.19 5.19
N ALA A 91 0.63 6.28 4.09
CA ALA A 91 -0.40 5.31 3.75
C ALA A 91 0.18 3.95 3.33
N VAL A 92 1.37 3.91 2.70
CA VAL A 92 2.13 2.66 2.47
C VAL A 92 2.43 1.98 3.81
N PHE A 93 2.96 2.72 4.79
CA PHE A 93 3.21 2.16 6.13
C PHE A 93 1.95 1.60 6.77
N VAL A 94 0.82 2.31 6.69
CA VAL A 94 -0.49 1.83 7.19
C VAL A 94 -0.92 0.54 6.49
N CYS A 95 -0.81 0.49 5.15
CA CYS A 95 -1.16 -0.70 4.39
C CYS A 95 -0.29 -1.91 4.77
N PHE A 96 1.02 -1.70 4.92
CA PHE A 96 1.94 -2.75 5.35
C PHE A 96 1.63 -3.22 6.77
N SER A 97 1.26 -2.27 7.64
CA SER A 97 0.87 -2.58 9.01
C SER A 97 -0.36 -3.46 9.09
N TYR A 98 -1.32 -3.24 8.20
CA TYR A 98 -2.48 -4.11 8.06
C TYR A 98 -2.13 -5.49 7.49
N VAL A 99 -1.33 -5.55 6.41
CA VAL A 99 -0.93 -6.82 5.78
C VAL A 99 -0.10 -7.69 6.72
N LEU A 100 0.71 -7.06 7.58
CA LEU A 100 1.50 -7.74 8.62
C LEU A 100 0.73 -7.95 9.94
N GLU A 101 -0.58 -7.71 9.95
CA GLU A 101 -1.49 -8.00 11.08
C GLU A 101 -1.15 -7.23 12.37
N THR A 102 -0.56 -6.05 12.25
CA THR A 102 -0.20 -5.19 13.39
C THR A 102 -1.20 -4.05 13.64
N LEU A 103 -2.02 -3.73 12.63
CA LEU A 103 -2.98 -2.64 12.67
C LEU A 103 -4.29 -3.07 12.01
N ASP A 104 -5.41 -2.78 12.66
CA ASP A 104 -6.74 -3.01 12.12
C ASP A 104 -7.33 -1.75 11.48
N HIS A 105 -8.31 -1.91 10.59
CA HIS A 105 -9.08 -0.82 9.99
C HIS A 105 -8.23 0.26 9.27
N PRO A 106 -7.41 -0.11 8.26
CA PRO A 106 -6.47 0.80 7.59
C PRO A 106 -7.14 2.04 6.99
N TRP A 107 -8.40 1.91 6.56
CA TRP A 107 -9.17 2.99 5.96
C TRP A 107 -9.34 4.20 6.88
N ASN A 108 -9.51 3.97 8.17
CA ASN A 108 -9.69 5.07 9.13
C ASN A 108 -8.39 5.87 9.30
N TYR A 109 -7.25 5.19 9.32
CA TYR A 109 -5.94 5.84 9.36
C TYR A 109 -5.64 6.60 8.07
N CYS A 110 -5.90 6.00 6.90
CA CYS A 110 -5.73 6.70 5.61
C CYS A 110 -6.60 7.97 5.53
N LYS A 111 -7.88 7.93 5.94
CA LYS A 111 -8.71 9.15 6.00
C LYS A 111 -8.11 10.23 6.89
N ARG A 112 -7.55 9.86 8.04
CA ARG A 112 -6.93 10.82 8.96
C ARG A 112 -5.65 11.42 8.36
N LEU A 113 -4.88 10.62 7.62
CA LEU A 113 -3.67 11.06 6.92
C LEU A 113 -3.94 12.11 5.83
N LEU A 114 -5.16 12.19 5.28
CA LEU A 114 -5.51 13.27 4.34
C LEU A 114 -5.34 14.67 4.95
N GLY A 115 -5.38 14.79 6.27
CA GLY A 115 -5.07 16.04 6.99
C GLY A 115 -3.64 16.54 6.77
N MET A 116 -2.72 15.70 6.28
CA MET A 116 -1.35 16.12 5.91
C MET A 116 -1.34 17.10 4.73
N ILE A 117 -2.34 17.03 3.84
CA ILE A 117 -2.41 17.89 2.65
C ILE A 117 -2.59 19.37 3.04
N PRO A 118 -3.64 19.78 3.78
CA PRO A 118 -3.80 21.18 4.20
C PRO A 118 -2.64 21.67 5.09
N VAL A 119 -2.05 20.77 5.90
CA VAL A 119 -0.87 21.10 6.71
C VAL A 119 0.34 21.42 5.82
N ALA A 120 0.62 20.60 4.81
CA ALA A 120 1.71 20.83 3.86
C ALA A 120 1.49 22.12 3.04
N ILE A 121 0.24 22.41 2.65
CA ILE A 121 -0.12 23.68 2.01
C ILE A 121 0.21 24.85 2.94
N LEU A 122 -0.16 24.81 4.21
CA LEU A 122 0.16 25.89 5.15
C LEU A 122 1.68 26.09 5.28
N PHE A 123 2.45 25.01 5.43
CA PHE A 123 3.90 25.10 5.56
C PHE A 123 4.60 25.59 4.28
N SER A 124 4.04 25.36 3.09
CA SER A 124 4.62 25.89 1.85
C SER A 124 4.57 27.43 1.75
N TYR A 125 3.68 28.07 2.50
CA TYR A 125 3.66 29.53 2.62
C TYR A 125 4.76 30.05 3.55
N LEU A 126 5.11 29.28 4.59
CA LEU A 126 6.01 29.69 5.67
C LEU A 126 7.49 29.42 5.37
N ILE A 127 7.79 28.37 4.61
CA ILE A 127 9.16 27.90 4.37
C ILE A 127 9.57 28.24 2.92
N PRO A 128 10.82 28.69 2.67
CA PRO A 128 11.30 28.87 1.30
C PRO A 128 11.35 27.55 0.54
N GLU A 129 11.11 27.61 -0.77
CA GLU A 129 10.81 26.43 -1.60
C GLU A 129 11.88 25.33 -1.51
N LEU A 130 13.16 25.66 -1.69
CA LEU A 130 14.25 24.67 -1.64
C LEU A 130 14.31 23.93 -0.30
N TYR A 131 14.21 24.66 0.82
CA TYR A 131 14.23 24.07 2.15
C TYR A 131 13.00 23.20 2.39
N PHE A 132 11.84 23.60 1.86
CA PHE A 132 10.62 22.80 1.96
C PHE A 132 10.76 21.48 1.19
N VAL A 133 11.26 21.51 -0.04
CA VAL A 133 11.51 20.29 -0.83
C VAL A 133 12.45 19.34 -0.10
N SER A 134 13.64 19.83 0.31
CA SER A 134 14.61 19.00 1.02
C SER A 134 14.07 18.46 2.34
N PHE A 135 13.27 19.24 3.07
CA PHE A 135 12.64 18.78 4.31
C PHE A 135 11.67 17.62 4.06
N ILE A 136 10.82 17.72 3.03
CA ILE A 136 9.89 16.65 2.67
C ILE A 136 10.65 15.41 2.19
N ASP A 137 11.72 15.56 1.41
CA ASP A 137 12.53 14.43 0.94
C ASP A 137 13.23 13.71 2.09
N ILE A 138 13.76 14.45 3.09
CA ILE A 138 14.36 13.86 4.30
C ILE A 138 13.30 13.11 5.12
N LEU A 139 12.10 13.68 5.30
CA LEU A 139 11.00 13.00 5.97
C LEU A 139 10.55 11.75 5.20
N GLY A 140 10.42 11.87 3.88
CA GLY A 140 10.08 10.79 2.95
C GLY A 140 11.06 9.63 3.07
N PHE A 141 12.35 9.95 3.01
CA PHE A 141 13.44 9.01 3.20
C PHE A 141 13.39 8.35 4.59
N GLY A 142 13.23 9.14 5.67
CA GLY A 142 13.16 8.62 7.03
C GLY A 142 12.01 7.65 7.24
N ILE A 143 10.80 8.02 6.79
CA ILE A 143 9.59 7.17 6.94
C ILE A 143 9.71 5.90 6.10
N SER A 144 10.23 5.97 4.88
CA SER A 144 10.39 4.81 3.99
C SER A 144 11.50 3.86 4.48
N VAL A 145 12.63 4.36 4.98
CA VAL A 145 13.67 3.53 5.61
C VAL A 145 13.13 2.86 6.87
N PHE A 146 12.43 3.62 7.73
CA PHE A 146 11.76 3.05 8.91
C PHE A 146 10.78 1.95 8.52
N THR A 147 9.92 2.18 7.53
CA THR A 147 8.94 1.21 7.04
C THR A 147 9.62 -0.05 6.51
N THR A 148 10.74 0.10 5.80
CA THR A 148 11.56 -1.02 5.31
C THR A 148 12.11 -1.86 6.47
N ALA A 149 12.82 -1.23 7.41
CA ALA A 149 13.42 -1.93 8.54
C ALA A 149 12.37 -2.58 9.45
N TRP A 150 11.28 -1.87 9.71
CA TRP A 150 10.15 -2.33 10.52
C TRP A 150 9.43 -3.52 9.87
N SER A 151 9.10 -3.45 8.58
CA SER A 151 8.44 -4.54 7.87
C SER A 151 9.33 -5.78 7.76
N PHE A 152 10.62 -5.59 7.46
CA PHE A 152 11.61 -6.67 7.43
C PHE A 152 11.70 -7.39 8.79
N ARG A 153 11.83 -6.63 9.89
CA ARG A 153 11.86 -7.16 11.25
C ARG A 153 10.60 -7.97 11.58
N ASN A 154 9.41 -7.43 11.28
CA ASN A 154 8.15 -8.11 11.59
C ASN A 154 7.97 -9.41 10.79
N ILE A 155 8.38 -9.44 9.52
CA ILE A 155 8.32 -10.65 8.71
C ILE A 155 9.22 -11.75 9.30
N LEU A 156 10.43 -11.39 9.75
CA LEU A 156 11.36 -12.33 10.40
C LEU A 156 10.83 -12.85 11.73
N ILE A 157 10.29 -11.98 12.59
CA ILE A 157 9.75 -12.38 13.90
C ILE A 157 8.52 -13.27 13.73
N SER A 158 7.60 -12.88 12.84
CA SER A 158 6.34 -13.60 12.61
C SER A 158 6.49 -14.81 11.68
N LYS A 159 7.71 -15.11 11.19
CA LYS A 159 8.05 -16.23 10.28
C LYS A 159 7.10 -16.33 9.08
N LYS A 160 6.67 -15.19 8.53
CA LYS A 160 5.77 -15.14 7.37
C LYS A 160 6.50 -15.68 6.12
N PRO A 161 5.78 -16.24 5.12
CA PRO A 161 6.41 -16.83 3.95
C PRO A 161 7.18 -15.81 3.14
N ILE A 162 8.12 -16.29 2.33
CA ILE A 162 9.06 -15.47 1.54
C ILE A 162 8.38 -14.39 0.70
N VAL A 163 7.14 -14.63 0.26
CA VAL A 163 6.33 -13.69 -0.53
C VAL A 163 6.12 -12.35 0.20
N TYR A 164 6.10 -12.32 1.53
CA TYR A 164 5.93 -11.06 2.28
C TYR A 164 7.16 -10.14 2.20
N PHE A 165 8.34 -10.64 1.84
CA PHE A 165 9.54 -9.81 1.65
C PHE A 165 9.44 -8.86 0.45
N ASN A 166 8.44 -9.04 -0.43
CA ASN A 166 8.15 -8.04 -1.45
C ASN A 166 7.69 -6.70 -0.85
N LEU A 167 7.11 -6.68 0.36
CA LEU A 167 6.73 -5.43 1.05
C LEU A 167 7.96 -4.57 1.42
N PRO A 168 8.94 -5.06 2.22
CA PRO A 168 10.15 -4.29 2.49
C PRO A 168 10.92 -3.93 1.21
N LEU A 169 10.89 -4.78 0.16
CA LEU A 169 11.50 -4.43 -1.12
C LEU A 169 10.85 -3.20 -1.76
N ILE A 170 9.52 -3.11 -1.80
CA ILE A 170 8.80 -1.94 -2.31
C ILE A 170 9.19 -0.69 -1.52
N SER A 171 9.18 -0.75 -0.18
CA SER A 171 9.54 0.40 0.66
C SER A 171 11.01 0.78 0.52
N PHE A 172 11.90 -0.18 0.29
CA PHE A 172 13.32 0.08 0.03
C PHE A 172 13.52 0.83 -1.30
N LEU A 173 12.83 0.40 -2.36
CA LEU A 173 12.87 1.09 -3.66
C LEU A 173 12.33 2.52 -3.54
N ILE A 174 11.24 2.73 -2.79
CA ILE A 174 10.72 4.08 -2.47
C ILE A 174 11.77 4.91 -1.71
N SER A 175 12.51 4.30 -0.77
CA SER A 175 13.58 4.97 -0.04
C SER A 175 14.70 5.44 -0.98
N ILE A 176 15.05 4.63 -1.97
CA ILE A 176 16.02 5.01 -3.01
C ILE A 176 15.51 6.20 -3.82
N CYS A 177 14.23 6.24 -4.19
CA CYS A 177 13.64 7.39 -4.90
C CYS A 177 13.84 8.70 -4.10
N PHE A 178 13.50 8.72 -2.80
CA PHE A 178 13.71 9.91 -1.96
C PHE A 178 15.19 10.27 -1.78
N GLY A 179 16.06 9.27 -1.67
CA GLY A 179 17.50 9.52 -1.62
C GLY A 179 17.99 10.21 -2.90
N LEU A 180 17.54 9.74 -4.06
CA LEU A 180 17.88 10.34 -5.36
C LEU A 180 17.30 11.75 -5.51
N ASP A 181 16.04 11.99 -5.11
CA ASP A 181 15.44 13.33 -5.15
C ASP A 181 16.18 14.31 -4.23
N LEU A 182 16.58 13.87 -3.04
CA LEU A 182 17.38 14.67 -2.11
C LEU A 182 18.77 15.01 -2.70
N PHE A 183 19.47 14.02 -3.28
CA PHE A 183 20.74 14.26 -3.97
C PHE A 183 20.56 15.17 -5.19
N GLY A 184 19.47 15.01 -5.94
CA GLY A 184 19.11 15.89 -7.06
C GLY A 184 18.95 17.34 -6.62
N THR A 185 18.30 17.56 -5.47
CA THR A 185 18.09 18.89 -4.89
C THR A 185 19.38 19.50 -4.36
N ILE A 186 20.23 18.73 -3.67
CA ILE A 186 21.49 19.22 -3.10
C ILE A 186 22.53 19.51 -4.19
N LEU A 187 22.64 18.64 -5.20
CA LEU A 187 23.67 18.72 -6.24
C LEU A 187 23.23 19.52 -7.48
N ASP A 188 21.96 19.91 -7.55
CA ASP A 188 21.33 20.56 -8.71
C ASP A 188 21.61 19.79 -10.02
N ARG A 189 21.29 18.50 -10.01
CA ARG A 189 21.53 17.57 -11.12
C ARG A 189 20.25 16.88 -11.53
N LYS A 190 19.71 17.29 -12.69
CA LYS A 190 18.47 16.75 -13.30
C LYS A 190 18.47 15.23 -13.49
N VAL A 191 19.65 14.63 -13.67
CA VAL A 191 19.81 13.19 -13.86
C VAL A 191 19.28 12.40 -12.65
N PHE A 192 19.46 12.88 -11.42
CA PHE A 192 18.97 12.15 -10.24
C PHE A 192 17.45 12.12 -10.17
N PHE A 193 16.79 13.27 -10.42
CA PHE A 193 15.33 13.34 -10.48
C PHE A 193 14.77 12.44 -11.59
N PHE A 194 15.42 12.40 -12.75
CA PHE A 194 15.04 11.52 -13.84
C PHE A 194 15.10 10.03 -13.46
N ILE A 195 16.18 9.61 -12.81
CA ILE A 195 16.32 8.22 -12.34
C ILE A 195 15.28 7.91 -11.26
N ALA A 196 15.03 8.86 -10.35
CA ALA A 196 14.02 8.70 -9.29
C ALA A 196 12.61 8.51 -9.87
N GLU A 197 12.24 9.29 -10.89
CA GLU A 197 10.94 9.21 -11.56
C GLU A 197 10.79 7.89 -12.34
N LEU A 198 11.82 7.47 -13.08
CA LEU A 198 11.82 6.18 -13.76
C LEU A 198 11.70 5.01 -12.77
N LEU A 199 12.41 5.09 -11.64
CA LEU A 199 12.34 4.09 -10.58
C LEU A 199 10.95 4.06 -9.93
N ALA A 200 10.36 5.23 -9.65
CA ALA A 200 9.00 5.33 -9.11
C ALA A 200 7.97 4.73 -10.08
N GLY A 201 8.03 5.04 -11.37
CA GLY A 201 7.21 4.40 -12.40
C GLY A 201 7.40 2.87 -12.45
N SER A 202 8.63 2.41 -12.24
CA SER A 202 8.95 0.97 -12.16
C SER A 202 8.36 0.29 -10.93
N VAL A 203 8.34 0.97 -9.78
CA VAL A 203 7.69 0.46 -8.55
C VAL A 203 6.19 0.24 -8.77
N LEU A 204 5.49 1.15 -9.45
CA LEU A 204 4.07 0.95 -9.80
C LEU A 204 3.86 -0.28 -10.69
N CYS A 205 4.67 -0.43 -11.74
CA CYS A 205 4.62 -1.60 -12.61
C CYS A 205 4.89 -2.89 -11.84
N TYR A 206 5.87 -2.86 -10.93
CA TYR A 206 6.19 -3.99 -10.07
C TYR A 206 5.03 -4.36 -9.15
N ILE A 207 4.39 -3.38 -8.49
CA ILE A 207 3.20 -3.60 -7.65
C ILE A 207 2.07 -4.24 -8.45
N PHE A 208 1.82 -3.76 -9.67
CA PHE A 208 0.80 -4.32 -10.55
C PHE A 208 1.06 -5.79 -10.93
N ILE A 209 2.32 -6.14 -11.25
CA ILE A 209 2.72 -7.52 -11.53
C ILE A 209 2.54 -8.36 -10.26
N LEU A 210 3.01 -7.85 -9.11
CA LEU A 210 2.94 -8.54 -7.83
C LEU A 210 1.51 -8.81 -7.39
N GLU A 211 0.58 -7.88 -7.62
CA GLU A 211 -0.83 -8.07 -7.30
C GLU A 211 -1.45 -9.24 -8.07
N ARG A 212 -1.07 -9.41 -9.34
CA ARG A 212 -1.53 -10.53 -10.18
C ARG A 212 -0.87 -11.84 -9.81
N ALA A 213 0.42 -11.81 -9.51
CA ALA A 213 1.20 -13.01 -9.19
C ALA A 213 0.96 -13.50 -7.75
N CYS A 214 0.68 -12.60 -6.81
CA CYS A 214 0.60 -12.86 -5.39
C CYS A 214 -0.60 -12.11 -4.76
N PRO A 215 -1.84 -12.49 -5.08
CA PRO A 215 -3.04 -11.80 -4.60
C PRO A 215 -3.18 -11.83 -3.07
N LEU A 216 -2.52 -12.78 -2.38
CA LEU A 216 -2.50 -12.89 -0.92
C LEU A 216 -2.06 -11.59 -0.22
N LEU A 217 -1.14 -10.82 -0.82
CA LEU A 217 -0.67 -9.55 -0.25
C LEU A 217 -1.70 -8.42 -0.37
N PHE A 218 -2.70 -8.59 -1.23
CA PHE A 218 -3.64 -7.54 -1.63
C PHE A 218 -5.12 -7.90 -1.37
N ASP A 219 -5.39 -9.11 -0.89
CA ASP A 219 -6.74 -9.58 -0.59
C ASP A 219 -6.76 -10.55 0.61
N ARG A 220 -7.26 -10.06 1.75
CA ARG A 220 -7.40 -10.85 2.99
C ARG A 220 -8.64 -11.75 2.98
N SER A 221 -9.59 -11.54 2.05
CA SER A 221 -10.82 -12.34 1.96
C SER A 221 -10.56 -13.80 1.56
N THR A 222 -9.41 -14.07 0.95
CA THR A 222 -9.01 -15.43 0.56
C THR A 222 -8.67 -16.29 1.77
N THR A 223 -8.18 -15.71 2.87
CA THR A 223 -7.68 -16.48 4.03
C THR A 223 -8.79 -17.12 4.86
N THR A 224 -10.01 -16.58 4.82
CA THR A 224 -11.17 -17.20 5.49
C THR A 224 -11.78 -18.37 4.71
N ASN A 225 -11.48 -18.48 3.41
CA ASN A 225 -12.08 -19.52 2.55
C ASN A 225 -11.07 -20.60 2.10
N THR A 226 -9.77 -20.43 2.33
CA THR A 226 -8.74 -21.43 1.98
C THR A 226 -8.09 -22.13 3.17
N VAL A 227 -8.55 -21.89 4.40
CA VAL A 227 -8.34 -22.84 5.51
C VAL A 227 -9.44 -23.91 5.44
N SER A 228 -9.45 -24.65 4.33
CA SER A 228 -9.80 -26.06 4.42
C SER A 228 -8.74 -26.69 5.31
N GLU A 229 -9.20 -27.20 6.46
CA GLU A 229 -8.52 -28.06 7.44
C GLU A 229 -7.08 -28.49 7.08
N PRO A 230 -6.09 -28.27 7.96
CA PRO A 230 -4.87 -29.03 7.87
C PRO A 230 -5.25 -30.51 7.93
N LYS A 231 -4.91 -31.30 6.90
CA LYS A 231 -4.99 -32.75 6.97
C LYS A 231 -4.26 -33.20 8.23
N GLU A 232 -5.02 -33.64 9.23
CA GLU A 232 -4.47 -34.24 10.43
C GLU A 232 -3.62 -35.46 10.02
N PRO A 233 -2.40 -35.62 10.55
CA PRO A 233 -1.72 -36.91 10.47
C PRO A 233 -2.55 -37.95 11.24
N PRO A 234 -2.51 -39.25 10.86
CA PRO A 234 -3.32 -40.25 11.53
C PRO A 234 -2.95 -40.32 13.01
N ILE A 235 -3.88 -39.89 13.86
CA ILE A 235 -3.76 -39.90 15.32
C ILE A 235 -3.71 -41.38 15.75
N SER A 236 -2.62 -41.74 16.43
CA SER A 236 -2.43 -43.04 17.05
C SER A 236 -3.53 -43.32 18.09
N GLU A 237 -3.97 -44.57 18.18
CA GLU A 237 -5.15 -45.05 18.94
C GLU A 237 -5.07 -44.78 20.46
N GLU A 238 -3.96 -44.27 21.00
CA GLU A 238 -3.78 -43.98 22.43
C GLU A 238 -4.47 -42.68 22.92
N ILE A 239 -4.88 -41.75 22.05
CA ILE A 239 -5.49 -40.47 22.48
C ILE A 239 -7.03 -40.55 22.65
N GLN A 240 -7.68 -41.63 22.19
CA GLN A 240 -9.14 -41.75 22.26
C GLN A 240 -9.70 -41.98 23.67
N GLU A 241 -8.90 -42.46 24.62
CA GLU A 241 -9.38 -42.69 26.00
C GLU A 241 -9.42 -41.40 26.84
N GLU A 242 -8.55 -40.43 26.59
CA GLU A 242 -8.51 -39.17 27.37
C GLU A 242 -9.60 -38.17 26.96
N ILE A 243 -10.00 -38.13 25.68
CA ILE A 243 -11.03 -37.19 25.20
C ILE A 243 -12.44 -37.60 25.66
N LYS A 244 -12.64 -38.89 25.98
CA LYS A 244 -13.95 -39.40 26.43
C LYS A 244 -14.35 -38.89 27.82
N PHE A 245 -13.41 -38.37 28.60
CA PHE A 245 -13.65 -38.03 30.01
C PHE A 245 -13.96 -36.54 30.27
N GLN A 246 -14.01 -35.68 29.23
CA GLN A 246 -14.18 -34.24 29.44
C GLN A 246 -15.20 -33.54 28.53
N GLY A 247 -16.19 -34.27 28.02
CA GLY A 247 -17.36 -33.71 27.34
C GLY A 247 -18.63 -33.90 28.16
N ARG A 248 -18.83 -33.11 29.22
CA ARG A 248 -20.17 -33.06 29.86
C ARG A 248 -21.16 -32.50 28.84
N ASN A 249 -22.13 -33.31 28.47
CA ASN A 249 -23.16 -32.93 27.52
C ASN A 249 -24.03 -31.85 28.18
N LEU A 250 -24.04 -30.61 27.66
CA LEU A 250 -24.77 -29.47 28.27
C LEU A 250 -26.30 -29.68 28.34
N LEU A 251 -26.79 -30.72 27.70
CA LEU A 251 -28.20 -31.14 27.63
C LEU A 251 -28.49 -32.35 28.54
N GLU A 252 -27.49 -32.87 29.26
CA GLU A 252 -27.66 -33.99 30.17
C GLU A 252 -28.53 -33.57 31.37
N GLY A 253 -29.75 -34.11 31.43
CA GLY A 253 -30.75 -33.76 32.46
C GLY A 253 -31.77 -32.69 32.05
N ILE A 254 -31.70 -32.16 30.82
CA ILE A 254 -32.72 -31.24 30.30
C ILE A 254 -33.80 -32.04 29.57
N ASP A 255 -35.04 -31.99 30.05
CA ASP A 255 -36.18 -32.56 29.33
C ASP A 255 -36.52 -31.72 28.10
N LEU A 256 -36.08 -32.20 26.94
CA LEU A 256 -36.25 -31.54 25.64
C LEU A 256 -37.73 -31.30 25.29
N LYS A 257 -38.66 -32.15 25.77
CA LYS A 257 -40.11 -31.93 25.58
C LYS A 257 -40.59 -30.68 26.30
N THR A 258 -40.09 -30.45 27.51
CA THR A 258 -40.43 -29.26 28.30
C THR A 258 -39.89 -27.97 27.64
N VAL A 259 -38.71 -28.03 27.01
CA VAL A 259 -38.14 -26.90 26.27
C VAL A 259 -38.97 -26.58 25.02
N GLU A 260 -39.37 -27.60 24.27
CA GLU A 260 -40.21 -27.47 23.07
C GLU A 260 -41.58 -26.84 23.40
N ILE A 261 -42.24 -27.29 24.48
CA ILE A 261 -43.52 -26.73 24.91
C ILE A 261 -43.40 -25.23 25.25
N LYS A 262 -42.34 -24.85 25.98
CA LYS A 262 -42.11 -23.43 26.35
C LYS A 262 -41.79 -22.56 25.14
N LEU A 263 -41.05 -23.11 24.16
CA LEU A 263 -40.75 -22.41 22.92
C LEU A 263 -42.01 -22.18 22.10
N ASN A 264 -42.87 -23.19 21.98
CA ASN A 264 -44.14 -23.08 21.26
C ASN A 264 -45.08 -22.07 21.93
N GLN A 265 -45.20 -22.08 23.26
CA GLN A 265 -45.95 -21.07 24.01
C GLN A 265 -45.41 -19.65 23.79
N PHE A 266 -44.08 -19.49 23.71
CA PHE A 266 -43.46 -18.18 23.45
C PHE A 266 -43.77 -17.68 22.03
N LEU A 267 -43.68 -18.55 21.03
CA LEU A 267 -44.00 -18.22 19.63
C LEU A 267 -45.46 -17.82 19.46
N GLU A 268 -46.37 -18.58 20.09
CA GLU A 268 -47.81 -18.30 20.06
C GLU A 268 -48.15 -16.97 20.76
N ALA A 269 -47.52 -16.68 21.90
CA ALA A 269 -47.69 -15.42 22.63
C ALA A 269 -47.16 -14.19 21.87
N LYS A 270 -46.15 -14.38 21.02
CA LYS A 270 -45.54 -13.30 20.22
C LYS A 270 -46.10 -13.17 18.81
N ARG A 271 -47.04 -14.05 18.41
CA ARG A 271 -47.62 -14.13 17.05
C ARG A 271 -46.54 -14.20 15.97
N PHE A 272 -45.53 -15.04 16.18
CA PHE A 272 -44.61 -15.46 15.12
C PHE A 272 -45.20 -16.62 14.32
#